data_AF-A0A1M5ENK0-F1
#
_entry.id   AF-A0A1M5ENK0-F1
#
_cell.length_a   1.000
_cell.length_b   1.000
_cell.length_c   1.000
_cell.angle_alpha   90.00
_cell.angle_beta   90.00
_cell.angle_gamma   90.00
#
_symmetry.space_group_name_H-M   'P 1'
#
loop_
_entity.id
_entity.type
_entity.pdbx_description
1 polymer ?
#
loop_
_entity_poly.entity_id
_entity_poly.type
_entity_poly.pdbx_seq_one_letter_code
_entity_poly.pdbx_strand_id
1 'polypeptide(L)'
;MRSLSSLKSAASMLAAIATIALCLWLGHVLQHRFQLPLPAALLGMMLLLLGLLWMPEVPQGMQKVSAFLLRNMSLWLIPPVVGVLAHLELLQKNWLALLLAGVLGTALTLIVTAWVFKTMLRRQPAHRTATAPGIAENTDHKDAP
;
A
#
# COMPACT_ATOMS: atom_id res chain seq x y z
N MET A 1 -31.25 -16.93 -17.91
CA MET A 1 -30.78 -16.84 -16.51
C MET A 1 -29.43 -16.12 -16.31
N ARG A 2 -28.83 -15.45 -17.33
CA ARG A 2 -27.56 -14.68 -17.20
C ARG A 2 -27.75 -13.19 -16.83
N SER A 3 -28.96 -12.65 -16.93
CA SER A 3 -29.25 -11.22 -16.72
C SER A 3 -29.31 -10.82 -15.23
N LEU A 4 -29.79 -11.72 -14.36
CA LEU A 4 -29.96 -11.43 -12.93
C LEU A 4 -28.63 -11.35 -12.15
N SER A 5 -27.58 -12.06 -12.59
CA SER A 5 -26.24 -11.99 -11.97
C SER A 5 -25.44 -10.74 -12.35
N SER A 6 -25.73 -10.16 -13.53
CA SER A 6 -25.15 -8.88 -13.99
C SER A 6 -25.66 -7.69 -13.16
N LEU A 7 -26.97 -7.62 -12.90
CA LEU A 7 -27.55 -6.57 -12.05
C LEU A 7 -27.05 -6.65 -10.61
N LYS A 8 -26.94 -7.86 -10.03
CA LYS A 8 -26.39 -8.05 -8.69
C LYS A 8 -24.91 -7.65 -8.62
N SER A 9 -24.13 -7.94 -9.66
CA SER A 9 -22.72 -7.52 -9.76
C SER A 9 -22.57 -6.01 -9.92
N ALA A 10 -23.40 -5.38 -10.75
CA ALA A 10 -23.41 -3.92 -10.92
C ALA A 10 -23.82 -3.19 -9.63
N ALA A 11 -24.83 -3.70 -8.93
CA ALA A 11 -25.20 -3.19 -7.61
C ALA A 11 -24.05 -3.33 -6.60
N SER A 12 -23.32 -4.45 -6.63
CA SER A 12 -22.15 -4.64 -5.76
C SER A 12 -20.97 -3.73 -6.10
N MET A 13 -20.81 -3.35 -7.38
CA MET A 13 -19.80 -2.38 -7.82
C MET A 13 -20.17 -0.96 -7.39
N LEU A 14 -21.44 -0.57 -7.54
CA LEU A 14 -21.93 0.72 -7.05
C LEU A 14 -21.82 0.82 -5.53
N ALA A 15 -22.15 -0.25 -4.81
CA ALA A 15 -21.94 -0.31 -3.36
C ALA A 15 -20.46 -0.18 -3.00
N ALA A 16 -19.55 -0.85 -3.70
CA ALA A 16 -18.11 -0.73 -3.45
C ALA A 16 -17.60 0.70 -3.71
N ILE A 17 -18.01 1.31 -4.83
CA ILE A 17 -17.64 2.70 -5.17
C ILE A 17 -18.23 3.67 -4.15
N ALA A 18 -19.49 3.47 -3.73
CA ALA A 18 -20.14 4.30 -2.72
C ALA A 18 -19.46 4.17 -1.35
N THR A 19 -19.06 2.97 -0.94
CA THR A 19 -18.31 2.75 0.30
C THR A 19 -16.93 3.42 0.24
N ILE A 20 -16.20 3.27 -0.88
CA ILE A 20 -14.91 3.95 -1.08
C ILE A 20 -15.11 5.47 -1.06
N ALA A 21 -16.10 5.99 -1.78
CA ALA A 21 -16.39 7.42 -1.85
C ALA A 21 -16.82 8.00 -0.50
N LEU A 22 -17.68 7.30 0.24
CA LEU A 22 -18.11 7.67 1.59
C LEU A 22 -16.90 7.68 2.54
N CYS A 23 -16.06 6.66 2.46
CA CYS A 23 -14.85 6.57 3.25
C CYS A 23 -13.84 7.70 2.93
N LEU A 24 -13.66 8.03 1.65
CA LEU A 24 -12.86 9.17 1.21
C LEU A 24 -13.46 10.49 1.71
N TRP A 25 -14.78 10.64 1.67
CA TRP A 25 -15.47 11.84 2.13
C TRP A 25 -15.33 12.02 3.65
N LEU A 26 -15.51 10.95 4.43
CA LEU A 26 -15.23 10.95 5.86
C LEU A 26 -13.76 11.28 6.12
N GLY A 27 -12.82 10.68 5.38
CA GLY A 27 -11.40 10.98 5.47
C GLY A 27 -11.08 12.45 5.21
N HIS A 28 -11.76 13.08 4.25
CA HIS A 28 -11.65 14.51 3.96
C HIS A 28 -12.23 15.39 5.07
N VAL A 29 -13.41 15.04 5.61
CA VAL A 29 -14.02 15.75 6.75
C VAL A 29 -13.14 15.65 8.00
N LEU A 30 -12.57 14.48 8.26
CA LEU A 30 -11.62 14.26 9.35
C LEU A 30 -10.34 15.09 9.13
N GLN A 31 -9.76 15.07 7.92
CA GLN A 31 -8.60 15.90 7.58
C GLN A 31 -8.88 17.39 7.86
N HIS A 32 -10.04 17.89 7.44
CA HIS A 32 -10.41 19.29 7.61
C HIS A 32 -10.58 19.68 9.09
N ARG A 33 -11.16 18.79 9.89
CA ARG A 33 -11.30 18.96 11.35
C ARG A 33 -9.97 18.93 12.09
N PHE A 34 -9.03 18.10 11.63
CA PHE A 34 -7.77 17.86 12.32
C PHE A 34 -6.59 18.68 11.78
N GLN A 35 -6.76 19.40 10.66
CA GLN A 35 -5.71 20.18 9.98
C GLN A 35 -4.40 19.41 9.74
N LEU A 36 -4.47 18.09 9.56
CA LEU A 36 -3.26 17.30 9.29
C LEU A 36 -2.76 17.56 7.85
N PRO A 37 -1.43 17.72 7.65
CA PRO A 37 -0.80 17.86 6.33
C PRO A 37 -0.74 16.52 5.56
N LEU A 38 -1.73 15.63 5.76
CA LEU A 38 -1.79 14.31 5.14
C LEU A 38 -2.85 14.31 4.03
N PRO A 39 -2.61 13.63 2.90
CA PRO A 39 -3.60 13.48 1.84
C PRO A 39 -4.86 12.80 2.36
N ALA A 40 -6.04 13.35 2.07
CA ALA A 40 -7.34 12.75 2.43
C ALA A 40 -7.46 11.28 1.97
N ALA A 41 -6.82 10.93 0.84
CA ALA A 41 -6.78 9.57 0.32
C ALA A 41 -6.11 8.57 1.28
N LEU A 42 -5.06 8.97 2.01
CA LEU A 42 -4.40 8.12 3.01
C LEU A 42 -5.32 7.86 4.20
N LEU A 43 -6.03 8.90 4.66
CA LEU A 43 -7.01 8.78 5.75
C LEU A 43 -8.21 7.91 5.35
N GLY A 44 -8.71 8.08 4.13
CA GLY A 44 -9.73 7.20 3.56
C GLY A 44 -9.26 5.75 3.46
N MET A 45 -8.00 5.49 3.08
CA MET A 45 -7.44 4.14 3.07
C MET A 45 -7.34 3.54 4.48
N MET A 46 -6.93 4.32 5.49
CA MET A 46 -6.88 3.88 6.89
C MET A 46 -8.28 3.56 7.41
N LEU A 47 -9.27 4.41 7.10
CA LEU A 47 -10.65 4.22 7.53
C LEU A 47 -11.30 3.02 6.82
N LEU A 48 -10.96 2.79 5.55
CA LEU A 48 -11.38 1.61 4.80
C LEU A 48 -10.75 0.34 5.37
N LEU A 49 -9.47 0.40 5.75
CA LEU A 49 -8.77 -0.70 6.41
C LEU A 49 -9.42 -1.03 7.77
N LEU A 50 -9.76 -0.02 8.57
CA LEU A 50 -10.49 -0.21 9.83
C LEU A 50 -11.88 -0.81 9.60
N GLY A 51 -12.62 -0.32 8.61
CA GLY A 51 -13.92 -0.88 8.22
C GLY A 51 -13.81 -2.33 7.74
N LEU A 52 -12.75 -2.65 7.00
CA LEU A 52 -12.50 -4.00 6.49
C LEU A 52 -12.00 -4.95 7.58
N LEU A 53 -11.29 -4.46 8.58
CA LEU A 53 -10.90 -5.25 9.74
C LEU A 53 -12.12 -5.71 10.55
N TRP A 54 -13.19 -4.91 10.54
CA TRP A 54 -14.48 -5.26 11.15
C TRP A 54 -15.42 -6.07 10.24
N MET A 55 -15.14 -6.16 8.94
CA MET A 55 -16.04 -6.78 7.96
C MET A 55 -15.38 -8.00 7.28
N PRO A 56 -15.90 -9.22 7.47
CA PRO A 56 -15.22 -10.47 7.04
C PRO A 56 -15.20 -10.73 5.52
N GLU A 57 -15.96 -9.98 4.71
CA GLU A 57 -16.01 -10.19 3.26
C GLU A 57 -15.66 -8.92 2.47
N VAL A 58 -14.62 -9.03 1.64
CA VAL A 58 -14.25 -8.00 0.65
C VAL A 58 -15.22 -8.09 -0.53
N PRO A 59 -15.96 -7.01 -0.87
CA PRO A 59 -16.82 -7.01 -2.05
C PRO A 59 -15.98 -7.25 -3.33
N GLN A 60 -16.31 -8.27 -4.12
CA GLN A 60 -15.61 -8.61 -5.38
C GLN A 60 -15.54 -7.44 -6.38
N GLY A 61 -16.46 -6.47 -6.26
CA GLY A 61 -16.43 -5.22 -7.03
C GLY A 61 -15.18 -4.38 -6.78
N MET A 62 -14.62 -4.40 -5.57
CA MET A 62 -13.43 -3.63 -5.19
C MET A 62 -12.19 -4.08 -5.97
N GLN A 63 -11.97 -5.39 -6.12
CA GLN A 63 -10.86 -5.92 -6.92
C GLN A 63 -10.92 -5.49 -8.39
N LYS A 64 -12.11 -5.48 -8.99
CA LYS A 64 -12.29 -5.08 -10.40
C LYS A 64 -12.04 -3.58 -10.60
N VAL A 65 -12.50 -2.75 -9.67
CA VAL A 65 -12.25 -1.29 -9.69
C VAL A 65 -10.77 -1.00 -9.51
N SER A 66 -10.11 -1.65 -8.54
CA SER A 66 -8.66 -1.51 -8.34
C SER A 66 -7.87 -1.97 -9.55
N ALA A 67 -8.21 -3.12 -10.16
CA ALA A 67 -7.54 -3.61 -11.36
C ALA A 67 -7.71 -2.66 -12.56
N PHE A 68 -8.88 -2.06 -12.72
CA PHE A 68 -9.13 -1.06 -13.75
C PHE A 68 -8.34 0.24 -13.52
N LEU A 69 -8.30 0.73 -12.28
CA LEU A 69 -7.49 1.90 -11.90
C LEU A 69 -5.99 1.65 -12.09
N LEU A 70 -5.51 0.48 -11.66
CA LEU A 70 -4.13 0.05 -11.83
C LEU A 70 -3.73 -0.03 -13.30
N ARG A 71 -4.60 -0.60 -14.15
CA ARG A 71 -4.37 -0.69 -15.60
C ARG A 71 -4.31 0.69 -16.27
N ASN A 72 -5.01 1.67 -15.71
CA ASN A 72 -5.04 3.05 -16.20
C ASN A 72 -4.20 4.01 -15.33
N MET A 73 -3.26 3.51 -14.51
CA MET A 73 -2.39 4.35 -13.67
C MET A 73 -1.61 5.39 -14.49
N SER A 74 -1.19 5.03 -15.71
CA SER A 74 -0.54 5.99 -16.61
C SER A 74 -1.44 7.19 -16.93
N LEU A 75 -2.77 7.00 -17.04
CA LEU A 75 -3.73 8.10 -17.24
C LEU A 75 -3.91 8.92 -15.96
N TRP A 76 -3.88 8.30 -14.78
CA TRP A 76 -4.00 8.99 -13.49
C TRP A 76 -2.76 9.77 -13.09
N LEU A 77 -1.59 9.46 -13.66
CA LEU A 77 -0.35 10.21 -13.43
C LEU A 77 -0.28 11.50 -14.25
N ILE A 78 -1.00 11.59 -15.37
CA ILE A 78 -0.97 12.77 -16.24
C ILE A 78 -1.53 14.01 -15.52
N PRO A 79 -2.74 14.01 -14.91
CA PRO A 79 -3.27 15.20 -14.25
C PRO A 79 -2.40 15.75 -13.11
N PRO A 80 -1.86 14.91 -12.18
CA PRO A 80 -0.92 15.36 -11.16
C PRO A 80 0.37 15.95 -11.74
N VAL A 81 0.96 15.30 -12.75
CA VAL A 81 2.20 15.77 -13.36
C VAL A 81 1.99 17.12 -14.05
N VAL A 82 0.93 17.27 -14.85
CA VAL A 82 0.61 18.53 -15.53
C VAL A 82 0.27 19.64 -14.53
N GLY A 83 -0.34 19.32 -13.39
CA GLY A 83 -0.58 20.27 -12.31
C GLY A 83 0.72 20.84 -11.72
N VAL A 84 1.76 20.03 -11.57
CA VAL A 84 3.09 20.50 -11.13
C VAL A 84 3.74 21.37 -12.22
N LEU A 85 3.57 21.02 -13.51
CA LEU A 85 4.10 21.80 -14.62
C LEU A 85 3.44 23.18 -14.77
N ALA A 86 2.22 23.38 -14.26
CA ALA A 86 1.61 24.72 -14.21
C ALA A 86 2.36 25.68 -13.27
N HIS A 87 3.17 25.16 -12.35
CA HIS A 87 3.96 25.92 -11.37
C HIS A 87 5.48 25.75 -11.57
N LEU A 88 5.93 25.71 -12.83
CA LEU A 88 7.35 25.52 -13.18
C LEU A 88 8.28 26.61 -12.63
N GLU A 89 7.82 27.85 -12.48
CA GLU A 89 8.65 28.95 -11.98
C GLU A 89 9.07 28.74 -10.52
N LEU A 90 8.15 28.27 -9.67
CA LEU A 90 8.47 27.91 -8.28
C LEU A 90 9.37 26.68 -8.21
N LEU A 91 9.19 25.75 -9.16
CA LEU A 91 10.00 24.55 -9.29
C LEU A 91 11.44 24.88 -9.65
N GLN A 92 11.67 25.76 -10.63
CA GLN A 92 13.01 26.21 -11.03
C GLN A 92 13.71 27.00 -9.93
N LYS A 93 12.98 27.78 -9.13
CA LYS A 93 13.58 28.53 -8.02
C LYS A 93 13.98 27.63 -6.84
N ASN A 94 13.27 26.52 -6.62
CA ASN A 94 13.45 25.66 -5.42
C ASN A 94 13.80 24.20 -5.77
N TRP A 95 14.30 23.93 -6.97
CA TRP A 95 14.57 22.57 -7.45
C TRP A 95 15.50 21.80 -6.50
N LEU A 96 16.51 22.48 -5.93
CA LEU A 96 17.45 21.88 -4.99
C LEU A 96 16.77 21.53 -3.66
N ALA A 97 15.90 22.40 -3.15
CA ALA A 97 15.14 22.15 -1.92
C ALA A 97 14.16 20.97 -2.12
N LEU A 98 13.55 20.85 -3.29
CA LEU A 98 12.66 19.73 -3.63
C LEU A 98 13.42 18.40 -3.78
N LEU A 99 14.58 18.42 -4.45
CA LEU A 99 15.45 17.26 -4.55
C LEU A 99 15.89 16.80 -3.16
N LEU A 100 16.35 17.73 -2.33
CA LEU A 100 16.79 17.44 -0.97
C LEU A 100 15.63 16.93 -0.11
N ALA A 101 14.44 17.55 -0.19
CA ALA A 101 13.25 17.08 0.52
C ALA A 101 12.83 15.68 0.08
N GLY A 102 12.87 15.37 -1.22
CA GLY A 102 12.55 14.05 -1.76
C GLY A 102 13.56 12.98 -1.33
N VAL A 103 14.85 13.27 -1.45
CA VAL A 103 15.93 12.34 -1.05
C VAL A 103 15.90 12.11 0.47
N LEU A 104 15.88 13.19 1.27
CA LEU A 104 15.83 13.08 2.72
C LEU A 104 14.53 12.43 3.20
N GLY A 105 13.39 12.78 2.61
CA GLY A 105 12.08 12.19 2.93
C GLY A 105 12.03 10.70 2.63
N THR A 106 12.56 10.28 1.48
CA THR A 106 12.63 8.86 1.10
C THR A 106 13.60 8.10 2.00
N ALA A 107 14.79 8.63 2.23
CA ALA A 107 15.77 8.03 3.12
C ALA A 107 15.23 7.89 4.55
N LEU A 108 14.60 8.94 5.08
CA LEU A 108 13.98 8.92 6.40
C LEU A 108 12.85 7.89 6.47
N THR A 109 11.98 7.84 5.46
CA THR A 109 10.90 6.85 5.38
C THR A 109 11.46 5.42 5.38
N LEU A 110 12.52 5.16 4.61
CA LEU A 110 13.18 3.85 4.58
C LEU A 110 13.83 3.49 5.92
N ILE A 111 14.52 4.44 6.56
CA ILE A 111 15.14 4.23 7.88
C ILE A 111 14.08 3.92 8.93
N VAL A 112 13.01 4.71 8.99
CA VAL A 112 11.91 4.49 9.94
C VAL A 112 11.24 3.14 9.68
N THR A 113 10.95 2.82 8.41
CA THR A 113 10.35 1.54 8.04
C THR A 113 11.25 0.36 8.43
N ALA A 114 12.55 0.43 8.12
CA ALA A 114 13.51 -0.60 8.49
C ALA A 114 13.67 -0.73 10.01
N TRP A 115 13.61 0.39 10.75
CA TRP A 115 13.71 0.40 12.20
C TRP A 115 12.47 -0.20 12.87
N VAL A 116 11.27 0.13 12.39
CA VAL A 116 10.01 -0.48 12.83
C VAL A 116 10.02 -1.98 12.55
N PHE A 117 10.43 -2.38 11.34
CA PHE A 117 10.52 -3.79 10.96
C PHE A 117 11.52 -4.55 11.85
N LYS A 118 12.72 -4.00 12.06
CA LYS A 118 13.73 -4.56 12.96
C LYS A 118 13.21 -4.69 14.40
N THR A 119 12.43 -3.72 14.87
CA THR A 119 11.84 -3.74 16.21
C THR A 119 10.75 -4.79 16.35
N MET A 120 9.90 -4.96 15.33
CA MET A 120 8.91 -6.04 15.30
C MET A 120 9.56 -7.43 15.21
N LEU A 121 10.62 -7.60 14.41
CA LEU A 121 11.36 -8.86 14.32
C LEU A 121 12.10 -9.20 15.61
N ARG A 122 12.65 -8.21 16.33
CA ARG A 122 13.24 -8.42 17.66
C ARG A 122 12.23 -8.88 18.72
N ARG A 123 10.93 -8.66 18.49
CA ARG A 123 9.84 -9.13 19.37
C ARG A 123 9.30 -10.51 18.98
N GLN A 124 9.74 -11.09 17.86
CA GLN A 124 9.47 -12.48 17.56
C GLN A 124 10.53 -13.32 18.27
N PRO A 125 10.20 -14.09 19.33
CA PRO A 125 11.09 -15.12 19.82
C PRO A 125 11.28 -16.08 18.66
N ALA A 126 12.54 -16.28 18.25
CA ALA A 126 12.92 -17.18 17.18
C ALA A 126 12.36 -18.59 17.46
N HIS A 127 11.19 -18.90 16.92
CA HIS A 127 10.70 -20.27 16.83
C HIS A 127 11.52 -20.97 15.75
N ARG A 128 12.68 -21.45 16.19
CA ARG A 128 13.37 -22.69 15.79
C ARG A 128 13.11 -23.19 14.36
N THR A 129 14.12 -23.00 13.52
CA THR A 129 14.56 -24.05 12.58
C THR A 129 16.05 -24.32 12.77
N ALA A 130 16.42 -24.62 14.02
CA ALA A 130 17.53 -25.52 14.31
C ALA A 130 17.03 -26.96 14.10
N THR A 131 16.85 -27.35 12.83
CA THR A 131 16.72 -28.75 12.41
C THR A 131 17.31 -28.91 11.02
N ALA A 132 18.64 -29.01 10.97
CA ALA A 132 19.32 -29.92 10.06
C ALA A 132 20.43 -30.60 10.87
N PRO A 133 20.12 -31.71 11.56
CA PRO A 133 21.12 -32.59 12.16
C PRO A 133 21.76 -33.45 11.06
N GLY A 134 23.07 -33.65 11.12
CA GLY A 134 23.75 -34.77 10.46
C GLY A 134 24.42 -34.50 9.11
N ILE A 135 25.44 -33.63 9.07
CA ILE A 135 26.56 -33.78 8.12
C ILE A 135 27.78 -34.23 8.94
N ALA A 136 27.66 -35.42 9.52
CA ALA A 136 28.72 -36.08 10.27
C ALA A 136 28.72 -37.58 9.92
N GLU A 137 29.18 -37.89 8.71
CA GLU A 137 29.72 -39.20 8.29
C GLU A 137 30.34 -39.00 6.89
N ASN A 138 31.35 -38.14 6.74
CA ASN A 138 32.78 -38.46 6.82
C ASN A 138 33.16 -39.91 6.49
N THR A 139 33.59 -40.09 5.23
CA THR A 139 34.79 -40.86 4.85
C THR A 139 34.97 -42.25 5.45
N ASP A 140 34.46 -43.27 4.78
CA ASP A 140 35.09 -44.60 4.79
C ASP A 140 34.72 -45.34 3.49
N HIS A 141 35.43 -45.02 2.41
CA HIS A 141 35.68 -45.97 1.33
C HIS A 141 36.99 -45.60 0.63
N LYS A 142 38.04 -45.58 1.44
CA LYS A 142 39.43 -45.71 1.00
C LYS A 142 39.89 -47.02 1.63
N ASP A 143 40.48 -47.90 0.82
CA ASP A 143 40.88 -49.29 1.12
C ASP A 143 39.71 -50.27 0.92
N ALA A 144 39.70 -51.28 0.04
CA ALA A 144 40.68 -52.01 -0.78
C ALA A 144 39.85 -52.99 -1.68
N PRO A 145 40.42 -53.91 -2.48
CA PRO A 145 41.81 -54.11 -2.92
C PRO A 145 42.04 -53.88 -4.43
#